data_AF-A0A9E5BGA0-F1
#
_entry.id   AF-A0A9E5BGA0-F1
#
_cell.length_a   1.000
_cell.length_b   1.000
_cell.length_c   1.000
_cell.angle_alpha   90.00
_cell.angle_beta   90.00
_cell.angle_gamma   90.00
#
_symmetry.space_group_name_H-M   'P 1'
#
loop_
_entity.id
_entity.type
_entity.pdbx_description
1 polymer ?
#
loop_
_entity_poly.entity_id
_entity_poly.type
_entity_poly.pdbx_seq_one_letter_code
_entity_poly.pdbx_strand_id
1 'polypeptide(L)'
;MHPFLKDDFLFDWSQLQSSAIEPDIRLALKQAQERIDAFKKLSGPQLTYTDVLLGFESATKDLSRAWGLVTHLDSVLNSPELRKT
;
A
#
# COMPACT_ATOMS: atom_id res chain seq x y z
N MET A 1 8.33 11.10 -7.01
CA MET A 1 8.61 10.65 -5.63
C MET A 1 7.30 10.10 -5.08
N HIS A 2 7.33 8.97 -4.36
CA HIS A 2 6.12 8.29 -3.84
C HIS A 2 6.07 8.37 -2.30
N PRO A 3 5.64 9.50 -1.71
CA PRO A 3 5.69 9.70 -0.26
C PRO A 3 4.82 8.71 0.53
N PHE A 4 3.70 8.22 -0.01
CA PHE A 4 2.85 7.22 0.66
C PHE A 4 3.46 5.82 0.68
N LEU A 5 4.50 5.58 -0.13
CA LEU A 5 5.18 4.28 -0.25
C LEU A 5 6.56 4.25 0.42
N LYS A 6 6.97 5.31 1.12
CA LYS A 6 8.21 5.32 1.89
C LYS A 6 8.09 4.41 3.11
N ASP A 7 8.97 3.42 3.27
CA ASP A 7 8.99 2.50 4.42
C ASP A 7 9.75 3.07 5.63
N ASP A 8 9.54 4.36 5.91
CA ASP A 8 10.10 5.02 7.08
C ASP A 8 9.28 4.69 8.34
N PHE A 9 9.96 4.58 9.50
CA PHE A 9 9.30 4.33 10.79
C PHE A 9 8.40 5.50 11.22
N LEU A 10 8.86 6.74 11.00
CA LEU A 10 8.08 7.95 11.22
C LEU A 10 7.61 8.51 9.88
N PHE A 11 6.30 8.78 9.78
CA PHE A 11 5.73 9.39 8.60
C PHE A 11 6.09 10.88 8.53
N ASP A 12 6.61 11.33 7.39
CA ASP A 12 6.74 12.75 7.09
C ASP A 12 5.40 13.30 6.58
N TRP A 13 4.51 13.62 7.52
CA TRP A 13 3.16 14.13 7.24
C TRP A 13 3.17 15.37 6.34
N SER A 14 4.22 16.18 6.37
CA SER A 14 4.34 17.38 5.53
C SER A 14 4.43 17.06 4.04
N GLN A 15 4.92 15.86 3.69
CA GLN A 15 5.08 15.40 2.30
C GLN A 15 3.86 14.63 1.79
N LEU A 16 2.91 14.26 2.65
CA LEU A 16 1.69 13.52 2.28
C LEU A 16 0.62 14.47 1.74
N GLN A 17 0.82 14.93 0.51
CA GLN A 17 -0.07 15.86 -0.18
C GLN A 17 -1.13 15.12 -1.02
N SER A 18 -2.32 15.71 -1.19
CA SER A 18 -3.42 15.10 -1.95
C SER A 18 -3.03 14.74 -3.39
N SER A 19 -2.18 15.56 -4.03
CA SER A 19 -1.67 15.32 -5.38
C SER A 19 -0.84 14.04 -5.53
N ALA A 20 -0.33 13.47 -4.43
CA ALA A 20 0.44 12.23 -4.43
C ALA A 20 -0.42 10.98 -4.16
N ILE A 21 -1.67 11.13 -3.72
CA ILE A 21 -2.54 9.99 -3.35
C ILE A 21 -2.79 9.09 -4.56
N GLU A 22 -3.39 9.61 -5.62
CA GLU A 22 -3.71 8.80 -6.80
C GLU A 22 -2.49 8.09 -7.42
N PRO A 23 -1.36 8.76 -7.74
CA PRO A 23 -0.23 8.08 -8.36
C PRO A 23 0.38 7.02 -7.44
N ASP A 24 0.45 7.26 -6.12
CA ASP A 24 1.04 6.31 -5.18
C ASP A 24 0.13 5.10 -4.95
N ILE A 25 -1.19 5.31 -4.79
CA ILE A 25 -2.14 4.21 -4.61
C ILE A 25 -2.26 3.37 -5.89
N ARG A 26 -2.22 3.99 -7.08
CA ARG A 26 -2.16 3.22 -8.34
C ARG A 26 -0.90 2.37 -8.43
N LEU A 27 0.24 2.89 -8.01
CA LEU A 27 1.48 2.12 -7.98
C LEU A 27 1.40 0.99 -6.94
N ALA A 28 0.86 1.25 -5.75
CA ALA A 28 0.69 0.24 -4.72
C ALA A 28 -0.25 -0.89 -5.16
N LEU A 29 -1.37 -0.56 -5.82
CA LEU A 29 -2.28 -1.53 -6.42
C LEU A 29 -1.56 -2.40 -7.45
N LYS A 30 -0.78 -1.79 -8.35
CA LYS A 30 0.00 -2.52 -9.35
C LYS A 30 1.00 -3.47 -8.69
N GLN A 31 1.76 -2.99 -7.71
CA GLN A 31 2.75 -3.81 -6.99
C GLN A 31 2.09 -4.94 -6.20
N ALA A 32 0.97 -4.69 -5.54
CA ALA A 32 0.22 -5.70 -4.83
C ALA A 32 -0.31 -6.78 -5.79
N GLN A 33 -0.84 -6.37 -6.95
CA GLN A 33 -1.30 -7.30 -7.97
C GLN A 33 -0.16 -8.18 -8.50
N GLU A 34 1.00 -7.59 -8.82
CA GLU A 34 2.18 -8.35 -9.26
C GLU A 34 2.64 -9.37 -8.21
N ARG A 35 2.63 -9.01 -6.93
CA ARG A 35 2.98 -9.90 -5.82
C ARG A 35 1.94 -11.01 -5.63
N ILE A 36 0.65 -10.70 -5.72
CA ILE A 36 -0.44 -11.69 -5.65
C ILE A 36 -0.35 -12.66 -6.84
N ASP A 37 -0.05 -12.18 -8.04
CA ASP A 37 0.09 -13.03 -9.22
C ASP A 37 1.30 -13.96 -9.14
N ALA A 38 2.38 -13.52 -8.48
CA ALA A 38 3.50 -14.39 -8.14
C ALA A 38 3.11 -15.42 -7.08
N PHE A 39 2.43 -14.98 -6.01
CA PHE A 39 1.92 -15.82 -4.93
C PHE A 39 1.01 -16.95 -5.44
N LYS A 40 0.12 -16.65 -6.38
CA LYS A 40 -0.80 -17.63 -6.97
C LYS A 40 -0.09 -18.75 -7.74
N LYS A 41 1.19 -18.60 -8.05
CA LYS A 41 2.01 -19.63 -8.73
C LYS A 41 2.67 -20.61 -7.74
N LEU A 42 2.58 -20.36 -6.44
CA LEU A 42 3.11 -21.27 -5.42
C LEU A 42 2.41 -22.63 -5.51
N SER A 43 3.19 -23.70 -5.45
CA SER A 43 2.67 -25.07 -5.53
C SER A 43 3.56 -26.09 -4.84
N GLY A 44 2.97 -27.24 -4.51
CA GLY A 44 3.69 -28.38 -3.95
C GLY A 44 4.46 -28.02 -2.67
N PRO A 45 5.77 -28.34 -2.57
CA PRO A 45 6.58 -28.06 -1.38
C PRO A 45 6.66 -26.59 -0.96
N GLN A 46 6.29 -25.65 -1.85
CA GLN A 46 6.26 -24.22 -1.57
C GLN A 46 5.02 -23.79 -0.77
N LEU A 47 4.04 -24.66 -0.56
CA LEU A 47 2.84 -24.35 0.24
C LEU A 47 3.13 -24.47 1.74
N THR A 48 4.10 -23.70 2.21
CA THR A 48 4.44 -23.59 3.63
C THR A 48 3.62 -22.50 4.32
N TYR A 49 3.53 -22.53 5.65
CA TYR A 49 2.88 -21.45 6.40
C TYR A 49 3.49 -20.07 6.08
N THR A 50 4.82 -20.01 6.02
CA THR A 50 5.56 -18.79 5.71
C THR A 50 5.22 -18.28 4.30
N ASP A 51 5.24 -19.16 3.30
CA ASP A 51 5.02 -18.75 1.92
C ASP A 51 3.56 -18.40 1.64
N VAL A 52 2.61 -19.05 2.34
CA VAL A 52 1.18 -18.83 2.15
C VAL A 52 0.67 -17.65 2.99
N LEU A 53 0.80 -17.71 4.32
CA LEU A 53 0.20 -16.69 5.18
C LEU A 53 1.04 -15.40 5.16
N LEU A 54 2.34 -15.50 5.49
CA LEU A 54 3.21 -14.32 5.53
C LEU A 54 3.46 -13.76 4.12
N GLY A 55 3.49 -14.62 3.11
CA GLY A 55 3.56 -14.21 1.71
C GLY A 55 2.34 -13.38 1.27
N PHE A 56 1.13 -13.79 1.65
CA PHE A 56 -0.08 -13.03 1.35
C PHE A 56 -0.15 -11.68 2.09
N GLU A 57 0.20 -11.66 3.38
CA GLU A 57 0.32 -10.41 4.15
C GLU A 57 1.34 -9.45 3.51
N SER A 58 2.51 -9.97 3.14
CA SER A 58 3.58 -9.18 2.51
C SER A 58 3.19 -8.66 1.11
N ALA A 59 2.34 -9.39 0.39
CA ALA A 59 1.87 -8.97 -0.92
C ALA A 59 0.96 -7.73 -0.86
N THR A 60 0.23 -7.55 0.25
CA THR A 60 -0.76 -6.47 0.41
C THR A 60 -0.30 -5.35 1.36
N LYS A 61 0.75 -5.58 2.16
CA LYS A 61 1.28 -4.66 3.19
C LYS A 61 1.41 -3.21 2.73
N ASP A 62 2.07 -2.98 1.59
CA ASP A 62 2.40 -1.62 1.14
C ASP A 62 1.13 -0.85 0.75
N LEU A 63 0.19 -1.52 0.08
CA LEU A 63 -1.13 -0.95 -0.25
C LEU A 63 -1.93 -0.65 1.01
N SER A 64 -2.00 -1.59 1.96
CA SER A 64 -2.72 -1.39 3.23
C SER A 64 -2.15 -0.23 4.03
N ARG A 65 -0.82 -0.11 4.10
CA ARG A 65 -0.14 0.99 4.80
C ARG A 65 -0.41 2.33 4.13
N ALA A 66 -0.27 2.41 2.80
CA ALA A 66 -0.53 3.63 2.05
C ALA A 66 -1.99 4.08 2.19
N TRP A 67 -2.94 3.15 2.08
CA TRP A 67 -4.36 3.46 2.24
C TRP A 67 -4.71 3.88 3.67
N GLY A 68 -4.06 3.31 4.69
CA GLY A 68 -4.19 3.73 6.08
C GLY A 68 -3.78 5.18 6.31
N LEU A 69 -2.78 5.69 5.58
CA LEU A 69 -2.39 7.11 5.63
C LEU A 69 -3.45 8.00 4.96
N VAL A 70 -4.01 7.57 3.84
CA VAL A 70 -5.10 8.30 3.16
C VAL A 70 -6.32 8.42 4.06
N THR A 71 -6.76 7.33 4.69
CA THR A 71 -7.92 7.36 5.59
C THR A 71 -7.64 8.16 6.86
N HIS A 72 -6.40 8.15 7.37
CA HIS A 72 -6.01 9.02 8.47
C HIS A 72 -6.13 10.50 8.08
N LEU A 73 -5.57 10.90 6.94
CA LEU A 73 -5.68 12.26 6.44
C LEU A 73 -7.13 12.67 6.19
N ASP A 74 -7.97 11.78 5.66
CA ASP A 74 -9.41 12.06 5.52
C ASP A 74 -10.08 12.33 6.88
N SER A 75 -9.67 11.61 7.93
CA SER A 75 -10.23 11.76 9.27
C SER A 75 -9.76 13.01 10.01
N VAL A 76 -8.51 13.47 9.81
CA VAL A 76 -7.92 14.54 10.63
C VAL A 76 -7.57 15.80 9.84
N LEU A 77 -7.58 15.73 8.52
CA LEU A 77 -7.17 16.80 7.60
C LEU A 77 -7.96 16.71 6.26
N ASN A 78 -9.28 16.54 6.36
CA ASN A 78 -10.16 16.48 5.18
C ASN A 78 -10.04 17.74 4.31
N SER A 79 -10.11 17.56 2.99
CA SER A 79 -10.22 18.65 2.02
C SER A 79 -11.06 18.25 0.80
N PRO A 80 -11.65 19.20 0.06
CA PRO A 80 -12.29 18.91 -1.23
C PRO A 80 -11.39 18.21 -2.24
N GLU A 81 -10.09 18.51 -2.22
CA GLU A 81 -9.08 17.91 -3.09
C GLU A 81 -8.88 16.43 -2.74
N LEU A 82 -8.80 16.10 -1.45
CA LEU A 82 -8.66 14.73 -0.95
C LEU A 82 -9.92 13.88 -1.21
N ARG A 83 -11.12 14.48 -1.26
CA ARG A 83 -12.34 13.73 -1.59
C ARG A 83 -12.51 13.40 -3.08
N LYS A 84 -11.71 14.01 -3.95
CA LYS A 84 -11.77 13.82 -5.41
C LYS A 84 -10.75 12.81 -5.92
N THR A 85 -9.75 12.46 -5.12
CA THR A 85 -8.77 11.39 -5.40
C THR A 85 -9.41 10.03 -5.26
#